data_AF-A0A520YX94-F1
#
_entry.id   AF-A0A520YX94-F1
#
_cell.length_a   1.000
_cell.length_b   1.000
_cell.length_c   1.000
_cell.angle_alpha   90.00
_cell.angle_beta   90.00
_cell.angle_gamma   90.00
#
_symmetry.space_group_name_H-M   'P 1'
#
loop_
_entity.id
_entity.type
_entity.pdbx_description
1 polymer ?
#
loop_
_entity_poly.entity_id
_entity_poly.type
_entity_poly.pdbx_seq_one_letter_code
_entity_poly.pdbx_strand_id
1 'polypeptide(L)' 'MSVYVRLKVRLGPLVSIEVSGTNCKEIAEALKGYEDLNRQVDAMCSDLAGCVYPEGGETAEKEGEEEEQNEI' A
#
# COMPACT_ATOMS: atom_id res chain seq x y z
N MET A 1 -4.97 33.06 9.97
CA MET A 1 -4.92 32.13 8.83
C MET A 1 -4.87 30.72 9.39
N SER A 2 -5.80 29.84 9.00
CA SER A 2 -5.73 28.42 9.32
C SER A 2 -4.98 27.72 8.19
N VAL A 3 -3.97 26.92 8.53
CA VAL A 3 -3.26 26.07 7.56
C VAL A 3 -4.08 24.80 7.37
N TYR A 4 -4.31 24.42 6.12
CA TYR A 4 -5.05 23.21 5.77
C TYR A 4 -4.11 22.25 5.04
N VAL A 5 -3.96 21.06 5.59
CA VAL A 5 -3.13 19.99 5.05
C VAL A 5 -4.06 18.99 4.40
N ARG A 6 -3.79 18.64 3.14
CA ARG A 6 -4.46 17.56 2.43
C ARG A 6 -3.43 16.56 1.96
N LEU A 7 -3.62 15.30 2.35
CA LEU A 7 -2.81 14.17 1.93
C LEU A 7 -3.65 13.25 1.05
N LYS A 8 -3.12 12.90 -0.12
CA LYS A 8 -3.71 11.90 -1.00
C LYS A 8 -2.71 10.77 -1.22
N VAL A 9 -3.10 9.56 -0.85
CA VAL A 9 -2.28 8.36 -0.96
C VAL A 9 -2.96 7.42 -1.94
N ARG A 10 -2.22 6.91 -2.92
CA ARG A 10 -2.65 5.79 -3.76
C ARG A 10 -1.90 4.54 -3.33
N LEU A 11 -2.63 3.52 -2.90
CA LEU A 11 -2.11 2.21 -2.54
C LEU A 11 -2.50 1.25 -3.66
N GLY A 12 -1.58 1.06 -4.60
CA GLY A 12 -1.83 0.28 -5.81
C GLY A 12 -2.90 0.89 -6.75
N PRO A 13 -3.44 0.09 -7.68
CA PRO A 13 -4.43 0.56 -8.66
C PRO A 13 -5.85 0.68 -8.10
N LEU A 14 -6.16 0.01 -6.98
CA LEU A 14 -7.53 -0.14 -6.48
C LEU A 14 -7.86 0.73 -5.27
N VAL A 15 -6.86 1.21 -4.52
CA VAL A 15 -7.09 1.97 -3.28
C VAL A 15 -6.55 3.39 -3.40
N SER A 16 -7.41 4.37 -3.13
CA SER A 16 -7.07 5.79 -3.03
C SER A 16 -7.65 6.35 -1.75
N ILE A 17 -6.79 6.95 -0.93
CA ILE A 17 -7.14 7.53 0.37
C ILE A 17 -6.89 9.03 0.29
N GLU A 18 -7.84 9.83 0.75
CA GLU A 18 -7.69 11.27 0.89
C GLU A 18 -8.00 11.66 2.34
N VAL A 19 -7.03 12.28 3.01
CA VAL A 19 -7.13 12.74 4.40
C VAL A 19 -6.86 14.22 4.43
N SER A 20 -7.64 14.96 5.20
CA SER A 20 -7.43 16.39 5.38
C SER A 20 -7.53 16.79 6.85
N GLY A 21 -6.77 17.80 7.24
CA GLY A 21 -6.66 18.26 8.62
C GLY A 21 -6.00 19.63 8.72
N THR A 22 -5.98 20.20 9.91
CA THR A 22 -5.43 21.55 10.15
C THR A 22 -3.96 21.53 10.59
N ASN A 23 -3.44 20.33 10.91
CA ASN A 23 -2.07 20.11 11.33
C ASN A 23 -1.65 18.64 11.06
N CYS A 24 -0.35 18.38 11.10
CA CYS A 24 0.19 17.04 10.82
C CYS A 24 -0.21 15.99 11.87
N LYS A 25 -0.53 16.39 13.11
CA LYS A 25 -0.93 15.47 14.17
C LYS A 25 -2.29 14.84 13.88
N GLU A 26 -3.27 15.66 13.43
CA GLU A 26 -4.58 15.17 12.98
C GLU A 26 -4.46 14.20 11.81
N ILE A 27 -3.59 14.51 10.84
CA ILE A 27 -3.33 13.62 9.70
C ILE A 27 -2.75 12.27 10.18
N ALA A 28 -1.77 12.31 11.08
CA ALA A 28 -1.13 11.10 11.60
C ALA A 28 -2.10 10.23 12.43
N GLU A 29 -2.95 10.85 13.25
CA GLU A 29 -3.98 10.13 14.01
C GLU A 29 -5.03 9.49 13.09
N ALA A 30 -5.43 10.19 12.03
CA ALA A 30 -6.38 9.68 11.04
C ALA A 30 -5.81 8.52 10.20
N LEU A 31 -4.50 8.46 10.00
CA LEU A 31 -3.82 7.38 9.28
C LEU A 31 -3.48 6.17 10.17
N LYS A 32 -3.65 6.28 11.49
CA LYS A 32 -3.34 5.19 12.41
C LYS A 32 -4.25 3.98 12.12
N GLY A 33 -3.64 2.81 11.90
CA GLY A 33 -4.35 1.57 11.58
C GLY A 33 -4.64 1.36 10.08
N TYR A 34 -4.29 2.31 9.20
CA TYR A 34 -4.36 2.09 7.76
C TYR A 34 -3.34 1.03 7.27
N GLU A 35 -2.27 0.80 8.03
CA GLU A 35 -1.32 -0.29 7.79
C GLU A 35 -2.02 -1.66 7.86
N ASP A 36 -2.92 -1.86 8.84
CA ASP A 36 -3.70 -3.09 8.98
C ASP A 36 -4.70 -3.24 7.84
N LEU A 37 -5.33 -2.14 7.42
CA LEU A 37 -6.23 -2.13 6.26
C LEU A 37 -5.48 -2.52 4.98
N ASN A 38 -4.29 -1.97 4.77
CA ASN A 38 -3.49 -2.30 3.59
C ASN A 38 -3.15 -3.80 3.56
N ARG A 39 -2.70 -4.36 4.70
CA ARG A 39 -2.41 -5.80 4.81
C ARG A 39 -3.64 -6.68 4.54
N GLN A 40 -4.82 -6.27 5.00
CA GLN A 40 -6.07 -7.02 4.74
C GLN A 40 -6.48 -6.95 3.27
N VAL A 41 -6.32 -5.79 2.62
CA VAL A 41 -6.61 -5.62 1.19
C VAL A 41 -5.65 -6.48 0.36
N ASP A 42 -4.36 -6.48 0.68
CA ASP A 42 -3.36 -7.29 -0.02
C ASP A 42 -3.69 -8.80 0.10
N ALA A 43 -4.05 -9.27 1.29
CA ALA A 43 -4.46 -10.67 1.51
C ALA A 43 -5.70 -11.05 0.68
N MET A 44 -6.74 -10.20 0.70
CA MET A 44 -7.96 -10.43 -0.07
C MET A 44 -7.69 -10.45 -1.58
N CYS A 45 -6.82 -9.56 -2.06
CA CYS A 45 -6.43 -9.53 -3.47
C CYS A 45 -5.63 -10.77 -3.87
N SER A 46 -4.76 -11.27 -2.99
CA SER A 46 -4.02 -12.53 -3.19
C SER A 46 -4.96 -13.73 -3.26
N ASP A 47 -5.91 -13.84 -2.33
CA ASP A 47 -6.93 -14.91 -2.31
C ASP A 47 -7.77 -14.89 -3.60
N LEU A 48 -8.19 -13.69 -4.03
CA LEU A 48 -8.94 -13.51 -5.27
C LEU A 48 -8.10 -13.92 -6.48
N ALA A 49 -6.83 -13.53 -6.53
CA ALA A 49 -5.92 -13.91 -7.62
C ALA A 49 -5.75 -15.43 -7.70
N GLY A 50 -5.59 -16.12 -6.56
CA GLY A 50 -5.51 -17.58 -6.51
C GLY A 50 -6.77 -18.28 -7.01
N CYS A 51 -7.95 -17.67 -6.80
CA CYS A 51 -9.21 -18.20 -7.31
C CYS A 51 -9.42 -17.93 -8.81
N VAL A 52 -8.98 -16.77 -9.31
CA VAL A 52 -9.20 -16.34 -10.70
C VAL A 52 -8.14 -16.93 -11.64
N TYR A 53 -6.92 -17.17 -11.15
CA TYR A 53 -5.79 -17.71 -11.91
C TYR A 53 -5.26 -19.01 -11.27
N PRO A 54 -6.05 -20.10 -11.27
CA PRO A 54 -5.71 -21.33 -10.54
C PRO A 54 -4.51 -22.11 -11.11
N GLU A 55 -4.10 -21.85 -12.36
CA GLU A 55 -3.02 -22.57 -13.06
C GLU A 55 -1.69 -21.78 -13.13
N GLY A 56 -1.57 -20.63 -12.46
CA GLY A 56 -0.42 -19.73 -12.66
C GLY A 56 -0.12 -18.74 -11.54
N GLY A 57 -0.21 -19.17 -10.29
CA GLY A 57 0.12 -18.35 -9.12
C GLY A 57 1.57 -18.46 -8.61
N GLU A 58 2.43 -19.24 -9.26
CA GLU A 58 3.84 -19.39 -8.88
C GLU A 58 4.72 -18.43 -9.69
N THR A 59 4.61 -17.11 -9.51
CA THR A 59 5.65 -16.14 -9.94
C THR A 59 5.36 -14.74 -9.41
N ALA A 60 5.34 -14.56 -8.09
CA ALA A 60 5.56 -13.23 -7.49
C ALA A 60 6.15 -13.27 -6.08
N GLU A 61 6.66 -14.43 -5.63
CA GLU A 61 7.41 -14.54 -4.38
C GLU A 61 8.85 -14.93 -4.68
N LYS A 62 9.55 -14.18 -5.53
CA LYS A 62 11.01 -14.15 -5.54
C LYS A 62 11.54 -12.76 -5.84
N GLU A 63 12.21 -12.24 -4.82
CA GLU A 63 13.46 -11.49 -4.93
C GLU A 63 13.31 -10.00 -5.31
N GLY A 64 12.89 -9.23 -4.31
CA GLY A 64 13.40 -7.88 -4.08
C GLY A 64 14.73 -7.88 -3.30
N GLU A 65 15.62 -8.82 -3.61
CA GLU A 65 17.01 -8.88 -3.15
C GLU A 65 17.86 -9.29 -4.35
N GLU A 66 19.01 -8.61 -4.57
CA GLU A 66 19.97 -8.76 -5.69
C GLU A 66 19.85 -7.78 -6.88
N GLU A 67 20.06 -6.48 -6.62
CA GLU A 67 20.81 -5.62 -7.55
C GLU A 67 21.85 -4.79 -6.76
N GLU A 68 22.82 -5.46 -6.16
CA GLU A 68 24.06 -4.80 -5.73
C GLU A 68 25.24 -5.78 -5.84
N GLN A 69 25.70 -5.98 -7.08
CA GLN A 69 27.10 -6.28 -7.42
C GLN A 69 27.26 -6.42 -8.94
N ASN A 70 27.65 -5.33 -9.59
CA ASN A 70 28.56 -5.38 -10.72
C ASN A 70 29.26 -4.03 -10.88
N GLU A 71 30.24 -3.79 -10.00
CA GLU A 71 31.39 -2.97 -10.35
C GLU A 71 32.67 -3.76 -10.05
N ILE A 72 33.57 -3.68 -11.04
CA ILE A 72 34.96 -4.18 -11.16
C ILE A 72 35.12 -5.52 -11.89
#